data_AF-A0AAV5CZT4-F1
#
_entry.id   AF-A0AAV5CZT4-F1
#
_cell.length_a   1.000
_cell.length_b   1.000
_cell.length_c   1.000
_cell.angle_alpha   90.00
_cell.angle_beta   90.00
_cell.angle_gamma   90.00
#
_symmetry.space_group_name_H-M   'P 1'
#
loop_
_entity.id
_entity.type
_entity.pdbx_description
1 polymer ?
#
loop_
_entity_poly.entity_id
_entity_poly.type
_entity_poly.pdbx_seq_one_letter_code
_entity_poly.pdbx_strand_id
1 'polypeptide(L)'
;MAKTKQGKKDVDSYTIRGTNKVVRVGDCVLMRASDSENQPYVARVEKMEADGRGSVRVRVRWYYRPEESKGGRRQFHGAKELFLSDHFDMQSAHTIEGKCVVHSFKNYTKLDNVGPEDFFCRFEYKAASRHLHPGPSCGV
;
A
#
# COMPACT_ATOMS: atom_id res chain seq x y z
N MET A 1 36.46 19.28 6.94
CA MET A 1 35.58 19.04 5.78
C MET A 1 34.13 18.96 6.28
N ALA A 2 33.31 19.98 6.03
CA ALA A 2 31.89 19.94 6.39
C ALA A 2 31.15 19.08 5.35
N LYS A 3 30.59 17.95 5.78
CA LYS A 3 29.68 17.17 4.93
C LYS A 3 28.37 17.95 4.82
N THR A 4 28.13 18.59 3.67
CA THR A 4 26.87 19.25 3.36
C THR A 4 25.74 18.21 3.49
N LYS A 5 24.86 18.38 4.49
CA LYS A 5 23.63 17.57 4.61
C LYS A 5 22.74 17.95 3.42
N GLN A 6 22.85 17.19 2.35
CA GLN A 6 21.99 17.34 1.19
C GLN A 6 20.56 17.04 1.65
N GLY A 7 19.73 18.08 1.73
CA GLY A 7 18.42 18.05 2.37
C GLY A 7 17.47 17.10 1.66
N LYS A 8 16.65 16.37 2.43
CA LYS A 8 15.52 15.64 1.90
C LYS A 8 14.52 16.62 1.30
N LYS A 9 13.98 16.31 0.12
CA LYS A 9 12.98 17.13 -0.57
C LYS A 9 11.73 16.31 -0.81
N ASP A 10 10.57 16.87 -0.47
CA ASP A 10 9.28 16.25 -0.80
C ASP A 10 9.09 16.21 -2.32
N VAL A 11 8.57 15.10 -2.82
CA VAL A 11 8.30 14.89 -4.25
C VAL A 11 6.89 14.35 -4.46
N ASP A 12 6.24 14.78 -5.55
CA ASP A 12 4.83 14.45 -5.78
C ASP A 12 4.62 13.18 -6.61
N SER A 13 5.68 12.68 -7.26
CA SER A 13 5.61 11.50 -8.13
C SER A 13 6.90 10.69 -8.21
N TYR A 14 6.75 9.40 -8.47
CA TYR A 14 7.84 8.48 -8.78
C TYR A 14 7.45 7.59 -9.97
N THR A 15 8.32 7.47 -10.97
CA THR A 15 8.14 6.53 -12.09
C THR A 15 8.78 5.20 -11.73
N ILE A 16 8.02 4.11 -11.75
CA ILE A 16 8.52 2.78 -11.45
C ILE A 16 9.58 2.39 -12.49
N ARG A 17 10.79 2.08 -12.03
CA ARG A 17 11.93 1.77 -12.91
C ARG A 17 11.59 0.65 -13.90
N GLY A 18 11.97 0.86 -15.15
CA GLY A 18 11.70 -0.09 -16.24
C GLY A 18 10.25 -0.04 -16.77
N THR A 19 9.43 0.92 -16.33
CA THR A 19 8.06 1.08 -16.79
C THR A 19 7.73 2.57 -17.02
N ASN A 20 6.57 2.84 -17.62
CA ASN A 20 6.00 4.19 -17.73
C ASN A 20 4.93 4.47 -16.66
N LYS A 21 4.80 3.60 -15.64
CA LYS A 21 3.80 3.76 -14.57
C LYS A 21 4.28 4.79 -13.55
N VAL A 22 3.51 5.88 -13.40
CA VAL A 22 3.78 6.96 -12.43
C VAL A 22 2.93 6.76 -11.17
N VAL A 23 3.60 6.69 -10.03
CA VAL A 23 3.02 6.62 -8.68
C VAL A 23 2.99 8.01 -8.06
N ARG A 24 1.89 8.35 -7.39
CA ARG A 24 1.64 9.62 -6.68
C ARG A 24 1.24 9.36 -5.24
N VAL A 25 1.30 10.39 -4.40
CA VAL A 25 0.74 10.32 -3.04
C VAL A 25 -0.77 10.04 -3.14
N GLY A 26 -1.26 9.12 -2.32
CA GLY A 26 -2.63 8.61 -2.34
C GLY A 26 -2.82 7.35 -3.17
N ASP A 27 -1.92 7.02 -4.11
CA ASP A 27 -2.01 5.79 -4.89
C ASP A 27 -1.83 4.55 -4.00
N CYS A 28 -2.50 3.47 -4.38
CA CYS A 28 -2.21 2.14 -3.85
C CYS A 28 -1.19 1.43 -4.76
N VAL A 29 -0.25 0.71 -4.14
CA VAL A 29 0.87 0.07 -4.83
C VAL A 29 1.07 -1.37 -4.37
N LEU A 30 1.59 -2.17 -5.28
CA LEU A 30 2.14 -3.49 -5.00
C LEU A 30 3.61 -3.33 -4.67
N MET A 31 4.03 -3.83 -3.51
CA MET A 31 5.40 -3.78 -3.03
C MET A 31 5.95 -5.20 -2.89
N ARG A 32 7.20 -5.39 -3.34
CA ARG A 32 7.90 -6.66 -3.26
C ARG A 32 7.85 -7.20 -1.83
N ALA A 33 7.45 -8.47 -1.71
CA ALA A 33 7.48 -9.18 -0.45
C ALA A 33 8.93 -9.48 -0.01
N SER A 34 9.15 -9.68 1.29
CA SER A 34 10.47 -10.04 1.81
C SER A 34 10.95 -11.41 1.29
N ASP A 35 10.01 -12.28 0.97
CA ASP A 35 10.23 -13.59 0.35
C ASP A 35 9.61 -13.58 -1.05
N SER A 36 10.36 -14.02 -2.06
CA SER A 36 9.92 -14.06 -3.46
C SER A 36 8.78 -15.05 -3.71
N GLU A 37 8.56 -16.03 -2.83
CA GLU A 37 7.45 -16.97 -2.95
C GLU A 37 6.11 -16.36 -2.49
N ASN A 38 6.17 -15.26 -1.74
CA ASN A 38 4.98 -14.59 -1.21
C ASN A 38 4.38 -13.61 -2.23
N GLN A 39 3.05 -13.43 -2.14
CA GLN A 39 2.37 -12.41 -2.91
C GLN A 39 2.87 -11.01 -2.52
N PRO A 40 2.93 -10.06 -3.46
CA PRO A 40 3.29 -8.68 -3.14
C PRO A 40 2.41 -8.09 -2.03
N TYR A 41 3.03 -7.28 -1.17
CA TYR A 41 2.33 -6.49 -0.18
C TYR A 41 1.56 -5.37 -0.85
N VAL A 42 0.44 -4.96 -0.24
CA VAL A 42 -0.37 -3.84 -0.73
C VAL A 42 -0.23 -2.68 0.24
N ALA A 43 0.03 -1.48 -0.28
CA ALA A 43 0.17 -0.29 0.57
C ALA A 43 -0.41 0.95 -0.10
N ARG A 44 -0.88 1.91 0.70
CA ARG A 44 -1.20 3.27 0.24
C ARG A 44 0.02 4.16 0.43
N VAL A 45 0.38 4.94 -0.59
CA VAL A 45 1.45 5.94 -0.49
C VAL A 45 0.94 7.16 0.26
N GLU A 46 1.54 7.49 1.38
CA GLU A 46 1.15 8.65 2.23
C GLU A 46 2.07 9.85 2.03
N LYS A 47 3.33 9.63 1.67
CA LYS A 47 4.31 10.69 1.40
C LYS A 47 5.46 10.13 0.55
N MET A 48 6.12 10.98 -0.23
CA MET A 48 7.36 10.61 -0.92
C MET A 48 8.43 11.69 -0.72
N GLU A 49 9.66 11.25 -0.50
CA GLU A 49 10.81 12.11 -0.23
C GLU A 49 12.00 11.64 -1.06
N ALA A 50 12.64 12.54 -1.80
CA ALA A 50 13.91 12.30 -2.45
C ALA A 50 15.06 12.76 -1.56
N ASP A 51 16.10 11.94 -1.45
CA ASP A 51 17.38 12.39 -0.90
C ASP A 51 18.17 13.23 -1.91
N GLY A 52 19.22 13.90 -1.47
CA GLY A 52 20.07 14.72 -2.33
C GLY A 52 20.82 13.96 -3.43
N ARG A 53 20.76 12.62 -3.44
CA ARG A 53 21.34 11.74 -4.47
C ARG A 53 20.27 11.23 -5.46
N GLY A 54 19.02 11.67 -5.32
CA GLY A 54 17.90 11.28 -6.17
C GLY A 54 17.27 9.93 -5.80
N SER A 55 17.65 9.32 -4.67
CA SER A 55 16.97 8.12 -4.19
C SER A 55 15.65 8.51 -3.53
N VAL A 56 14.56 7.91 -3.98
CA VAL A 56 13.21 8.19 -3.46
C VAL A 56 12.86 7.16 -2.39
N ARG A 57 12.40 7.67 -1.25
CA ARG A 57 11.75 6.88 -0.19
C ARG A 57 10.27 7.24 -0.12
N VAL A 58 9.46 6.26 0.23
CA VAL A 58 8.02 6.38 0.32
C VAL A 58 7.56 6.06 1.74
N ARG A 59 6.79 6.96 2.35
CA ARG A 59 6.03 6.66 3.55
C ARG A 59 4.76 5.97 3.10
N VAL A 60 4.53 4.78 3.61
CA VAL A 60 3.38 3.95 3.22
C VAL A 60 2.53 3.60 4.42
N ARG A 61 1.27 3.31 4.16
CA ARG A 61 0.31 2.73 5.10
C ARG A 61 -0.08 1.35 4.59
N TRP A 62 0.17 0.32 5.39
CA TRP A 62 0.01 -1.06 4.95
C TRP A 62 -1.45 -1.50 4.92
N TYR A 63 -1.80 -2.25 3.88
CA TYR A 63 -2.97 -3.11 3.88
C TYR A 63 -2.57 -4.52 4.29
N TYR A 64 -3.35 -5.13 5.17
CA TYR A 64 -3.17 -6.51 5.60
C TYR A 64 -4.19 -7.40 4.89
N ARG A 65 -3.74 -8.58 4.48
CA ARG A 65 -4.63 -9.64 4.02
C ARG A 65 -5.26 -10.34 5.22
N PRO A 66 -6.45 -10.93 5.07
CA PRO A 66 -7.12 -11.68 6.13
C PRO A 66 -6.25 -12.70 6.86
N GLU A 67 -5.44 -13.46 6.12
CA GLU A 67 -4.50 -14.46 6.63
C GLU A 67 -3.38 -13.88 7.51
N GLU A 68 -3.04 -12.60 7.33
CA GLU A 68 -2.00 -11.91 8.12
C GLU A 68 -2.57 -11.33 9.42
N SER A 69 -3.89 -11.29 9.57
CA SER A 69 -4.56 -10.80 10.78
C SER A 69 -4.54 -11.86 11.88
N LYS A 70 -4.55 -11.44 13.16
CA LYS A 70 -4.58 -12.37 14.31
C LYS A 70 -5.73 -13.38 14.26
N GLY A 71 -6.87 -12.98 13.70
CA GLY A 71 -8.06 -13.83 13.58
C GLY A 71 -8.05 -14.77 12.36
N GLY A 72 -7.05 -14.65 11.48
CA GLY A 72 -6.95 -15.38 10.23
C GLY A 72 -8.08 -15.08 9.24
N ARG A 73 -8.04 -15.79 8.11
CA ARG A 73 -9.08 -15.72 7.08
C ARG A 73 -10.36 -16.43 7.58
N ARG A 74 -11.51 -15.79 7.40
CA ARG A 74 -12.84 -16.29 7.74
C ARG A 74 -13.65 -16.49 6.46
N GLN A 75 -14.72 -17.30 6.54
CA GLN A 75 -15.54 -17.65 5.38
C GLN A 75 -16.19 -16.44 4.68
N PHE A 76 -16.47 -15.36 5.43
CA PHE A 76 -17.05 -14.14 4.86
C PHE A 76 -16.00 -13.20 4.22
N HIS A 77 -14.70 -13.51 4.33
CA HIS A 77 -13.67 -12.68 3.73
C HIS A 77 -13.52 -12.98 2.23
N GLY A 78 -13.59 -11.95 1.40
CA GLY A 78 -13.42 -12.07 -0.04
C GLY A 78 -11.98 -12.42 -0.44
N ALA A 79 -11.81 -13.03 -1.62
CA ALA A 79 -10.48 -13.39 -2.15
C ALA A 79 -9.56 -12.17 -2.34
N LYS A 80 -10.14 -11.03 -2.73
CA LYS A 80 -9.45 -9.74 -2.95
C LYS A 80 -9.60 -8.76 -1.78
N GLU A 81 -10.02 -9.24 -0.61
CA GLU A 81 -10.24 -8.40 0.56
C GLU A 81 -8.93 -8.04 1.25
N LEU A 82 -8.83 -6.77 1.64
CA LEU A 82 -7.73 -6.19 2.39
C LEU A 82 -8.26 -5.38 3.59
N PHE A 83 -7.44 -5.23 4.61
CA PHE A 83 -7.72 -4.41 5.79
C PHE A 83 -6.74 -3.25 5.87
N LEU A 84 -7.26 -2.02 5.90
CA LEU A 84 -6.41 -0.84 6.06
C LEU A 84 -5.87 -0.78 7.48
N SER A 85 -4.55 -0.84 7.65
CA SER A 85 -3.97 -0.88 8.99
C SER A 85 -3.62 0.49 9.58
N ASP A 86 -3.25 0.57 10.84
CA ASP A 86 -2.55 1.72 11.44
C ASP A 86 -1.01 1.59 11.37
N HIS A 87 -0.50 0.62 10.62
CA HIS A 87 0.93 0.40 10.45
C HIS A 87 1.47 1.27 9.31
N PHE A 88 2.33 2.22 9.67
CA PHE A 88 3.08 3.06 8.74
C PHE A 88 4.55 2.66 8.72
N ASP A 89 5.17 2.75 7.55
CA ASP A 89 6.59 2.46 7.39
C ASP A 89 7.24 3.33 6.29
N MET A 90 8.56 3.43 6.30
CA MET A 90 9.37 4.18 5.32
C MET A 90 10.20 3.23 4.46
N GLN A 91 9.71 2.98 3.25
CA GLN A 91 10.31 2.04 2.29
C GLN A 91 11.07 2.75 1.17
N SER A 92 11.92 2.01 0.45
CA SER A 92 12.54 2.48 -0.79
C SER A 92 11.52 2.43 -1.93
N ALA A 93 11.43 3.46 -2.78
CA ALA A 93 10.52 3.42 -3.93
C ALA A 93 10.84 2.27 -4.91
N HIS A 94 12.05 1.70 -4.85
CA HIS A 94 12.49 0.57 -5.66
C HIS A 94 11.80 -0.74 -5.35
N THR A 95 11.15 -0.85 -4.18
CA THR A 95 10.38 -2.06 -3.84
C THR A 95 8.99 -2.03 -4.47
N ILE A 96 8.57 -0.92 -5.09
CA ILE A 96 7.29 -0.84 -5.80
C ILE A 96 7.40 -1.60 -7.12
N GLU A 97 6.52 -2.58 -7.30
CA GLU A 97 6.45 -3.44 -8.50
C GLU A 97 5.32 -3.01 -9.44
N GLY A 98 4.27 -2.38 -8.90
CA GLY A 98 3.11 -1.96 -9.67
C GLY A 98 2.18 -1.03 -8.91
N LYS A 99 1.17 -0.53 -9.61
CA LYS A 99 0.02 0.18 -9.01
C LYS A 99 -1.11 -0.82 -8.83
N CYS A 100 -1.98 -0.59 -7.86
CA CYS A 100 -3.23 -1.33 -7.72
C CYS A 100 -4.35 -0.40 -7.30
N VAL A 101 -5.59 -0.90 -7.30
CA VAL A 101 -6.75 -0.16 -6.85
C VAL A 101 -7.35 -0.90 -5.66
N VAL A 102 -7.50 -0.19 -4.53
CA VAL A 102 -8.24 -0.68 -3.38
C VAL A 102 -9.55 0.07 -3.31
N HIS A 103 -10.61 -0.59 -3.77
CA HIS A 103 -11.96 -0.04 -3.84
C HIS A 103 -12.63 -0.06 -2.46
N SER A 104 -13.63 0.81 -2.30
CA SER A 104 -14.65 0.59 -1.29
C SER A 104 -15.44 -0.67 -1.63
N PHE A 105 -15.96 -1.38 -0.64
CA PHE A 105 -16.79 -2.57 -0.89
C PHE A 105 -17.97 -2.27 -1.83
N LYS A 106 -18.61 -1.10 -1.67
CA LYS A 106 -19.72 -0.66 -2.54
C LYS A 106 -19.31 -0.47 -4.00
N ASN A 107 -18.10 0.03 -4.25
CA ASN A 107 -17.62 0.24 -5.63
C ASN A 107 -17.13 -1.07 -6.24
N TYR A 108 -16.46 -1.89 -5.43
CA TYR A 108 -15.98 -3.20 -5.86
C TYR A 108 -17.13 -4.11 -6.33
N THR A 109 -18.26 -4.14 -5.61
CA THR A 109 -19.42 -4.97 -6.00
C THR A 109 -20.12 -4.50 -7.28
N LYS A 110 -19.72 -3.34 -7.84
CA LYS A 110 -20.25 -2.79 -9.10
C LYS A 110 -19.30 -3.00 -10.29
N LEU A 111 -18.13 -3.60 -10.08
CA LEU A 111 -17.22 -3.89 -11.17
C LEU A 111 -17.79 -5.02 -12.02
N ASP A 112 -17.88 -4.80 -13.33
CA ASP A 112 -18.29 -5.84 -14.28
C ASP A 112 -17.27 -6.98 -14.35
N ASN A 113 -15.97 -6.63 -14.22
CA ASN A 113 -14.86 -7.58 -14.20
C ASN A 113 -13.84 -7.16 -13.14
N VAL A 114 -13.44 -8.12 -12.30
CA VAL A 114 -12.40 -7.91 -11.28
C VAL A 114 -11.05 -8.30 -11.87
N GLY A 115 -10.16 -7.31 -12.02
CA GLY A 115 -8.81 -7.51 -12.50
C GLY A 115 -7.85 -8.09 -11.45
N PRO A 116 -6.63 -8.46 -11.85
CA PRO A 116 -5.60 -8.94 -10.93
C PRO A 116 -5.18 -7.88 -9.91
N GLU A 117 -5.18 -6.60 -10.29
CA GLU A 117 -4.78 -5.45 -9.46
C GLU A 117 -5.97 -4.77 -8.74
N ASP A 118 -7.18 -5.35 -8.81
CA ASP A 118 -8.37 -4.86 -8.10
C ASP A 118 -8.54 -5.57 -6.75
N PHE A 119 -8.59 -4.76 -5.70
CA PHE A 119 -8.82 -5.17 -4.32
C PHE A 119 -9.96 -4.37 -3.71
N PHE A 120 -10.45 -4.80 -2.54
CA PHE A 120 -11.38 -3.98 -1.78
C PHE A 120 -11.08 -3.98 -0.30
N CYS A 121 -11.51 -2.92 0.36
CA CYS A 121 -11.45 -2.80 1.81
C CYS A 121 -12.79 -2.36 2.39
N ARG A 122 -13.15 -2.94 3.54
CA ARG A 122 -14.30 -2.55 4.37
C ARG A 122 -14.01 -2.56 5.88
N PHE A 123 -12.80 -2.96 6.26
CA PHE A 123 -12.37 -3.04 7.66
C PHE A 123 -11.06 -2.29 7.86
N GLU A 124 -10.92 -1.67 9.03
CA GLU A 124 -9.65 -1.22 9.54
C GLU A 124 -9.05 -2.27 10.48
N TYR A 125 -7.74 -2.49 10.39
CA TYR A 125 -7.01 -3.38 11.29
C TYR A 125 -6.03 -2.58 12.15
N LYS A 126 -6.23 -2.55 13.46
CA LYS A 126 -5.26 -1.97 14.39
C LYS A 126 -4.15 -2.99 14.61
N ALA A 127 -3.02 -2.86 13.91
CA ALA A 127 -1.90 -3.80 13.97
C ALA A 127 -1.29 -3.86 15.37
N ALA A 128 -1.25 -2.72 16.08
CA ALA A 128 -0.72 -2.64 17.44
C ALA A 128 -1.57 -3.43 18.45
N SER A 129 -2.89 -3.23 18.43
CA SER A 129 -3.81 -3.92 19.35
C SER A 129 -4.31 -5.27 18.81
N ARG A 130 -4.08 -5.56 17.53
CA ARG A 130 -4.56 -6.73 16.79
C ARG A 130 -6.09 -6.85 16.73
N HIS A 131 -6.79 -5.72 16.66
CA HIS A 131 -8.25 -5.66 16.58
C HIS A 131 -8.73 -5.20 15.19
N LEU A 132 -9.84 -5.80 14.73
CA LEU A 132 -10.51 -5.42 13.48
C LEU A 132 -11.71 -4.54 13.82
N HIS A 133 -11.84 -3.41 13.14
CA HIS A 133 -12.95 -2.48 13.30
C HIS A 133 -13.70 -2.32 11.97
N PRO A 134 -15.05 -2.25 12.00
CA PRO A 134 -15.81 -1.80 10.83
C PRO A 134 -15.35 -0.39 10.49
N GLY A 135 -14.76 -0.22 9.30
CA GLY A 135 -14.10 1.02 8.92
C GLY A 135 -15.05 1.91 8.10
N PRO A 136 -15.32 3.16 8.51
CA PRO A 136 -15.98 4.15 7.65
C PRO A 136 -15.06 4.68 6.53
N SER A 137 -13.76 4.30 6.53
CA SER A 137 -12.68 5.03 5.85
C SER A 137 -12.12 4.35 4.59
N CYS A 138 -12.55 3.13 4.24
CA CYS A 138 -12.04 2.43 3.06
C CYS A 138 -12.68 2.89 1.73
N GLY A 139 -13.24 4.09 1.69
CA GLY A 139 -13.78 4.70 0.49
C GLY A 139 -14.25 6.13 0.73
N VAL A 140 -13.39 7.09 0.46
CA VAL A 140 -13.80 8.38 -0.13
C VAL A 140 -13.66 8.27 -1.64
#